data_AF-A0A2N3G425-F1
#
_entry.id   AF-A0A2N3G425-F1
#
_cell.length_a   1.000
_cell.length_b   1.000
_cell.length_c   1.000
_cell.angle_alpha   90.00
_cell.angle_beta   90.00
_cell.angle_gamma   90.00
#
_symmetry.space_group_name_H-M   'P 1'
#
loop_
_entity.id
_entity.type
_entity.pdbx_description
1 polymer ?
#
loop_
_entity_poly.entity_id
_entity_poly.type
_entity_poly.pdbx_seq_one_letter_code
_entity_poly.pdbx_strand_id
1 'polypeptide(L)' 'MSKTTVDIDDRLLEEAKKVTGTNTIKATVNESLRMVARKARLEKLASSLQGTGFIDLTQEELEEMRRNRL' A
#
# COMPACT_ATOMS: atom_id res chain seq x y z
N MET A 1 21.84 7.00 8.09
CA MET A 1 21.37 5.59 8.12
C MET A 1 22.22 4.84 9.13
N SER A 2 21.61 4.28 10.18
CA SER A 2 22.28 3.37 11.11
C SER A 2 22.34 1.95 10.52
N LYS A 3 23.31 1.14 10.97
CA LYS A 3 23.34 -0.29 10.69
C LYS A 3 22.65 -1.02 11.83
N THR A 4 21.83 -2.00 11.47
CA THR A 4 21.14 -2.88 12.42
C THR A 4 21.33 -4.31 11.96
N THR A 5 21.73 -5.19 12.87
CA THR A 5 21.80 -6.63 12.62
C THR A 5 20.46 -7.25 12.98
N VAL A 6 19.88 -8.01 12.06
CA VAL A 6 18.62 -8.73 12.24
C VAL A 6 18.78 -10.13 11.66
N ASP A 7 18.10 -11.09 12.25
CA ASP A 7 17.98 -12.44 11.69
C ASP A 7 16.81 -12.46 10.70
N ILE A 8 17.00 -13.02 9.52
CA ILE A 8 16.01 -13.08 8.44
C ILE A 8 16.05 -14.48 7.85
N ASP A 9 14.88 -15.11 7.75
CA ASP A 9 14.74 -16.38 7.03
C ASP A 9 15.10 -16.18 5.54
N ASP A 10 16.09 -16.93 5.06
CA ASP A 10 16.58 -16.85 3.68
C ASP A 10 15.50 -17.13 2.62
N ARG A 11 14.53 -17.99 2.92
CA ARG A 11 13.42 -18.31 2.01
C ARG A 11 12.48 -17.11 1.88
N LEU A 12 12.16 -16.46 3.00
CA LEU A 12 11.35 -15.23 2.99
C LEU A 12 12.07 -14.09 2.28
N LEU A 13 13.37 -13.95 2.50
CA LEU A 13 14.19 -12.96 1.81
C LEU A 13 14.17 -13.17 0.29
N GLU A 14 14.27 -14.42 -0.17
CA GLU A 14 14.26 -14.75 -1.59
C GLU A 14 12.88 -14.52 -2.23
N GLU A 15 11.80 -14.83 -1.52
CA GLU A 15 10.44 -14.49 -1.95
C GLU A 15 10.25 -12.97 -2.05
N ALA A 16 10.68 -12.23 -1.03
CA ALA A 16 10.61 -10.78 -1.01
C ALA A 16 11.42 -10.15 -2.15
N LYS A 17 12.60 -10.71 -2.51
CA LYS A 17 13.36 -10.26 -3.69
C LYS A 17 12.57 -10.43 -4.98
N LYS A 18 11.90 -11.57 -5.17
CA LYS A 18 11.06 -11.83 -6.35
C LYS A 18 9.89 -10.85 -6.44
N VAL A 19 9.20 -10.61 -5.33
CA VAL A 19 8.08 -9.67 -5.26
C VAL A 19 8.53 -8.23 -5.51
N THR A 20 9.66 -7.83 -4.94
CA THR A 20 10.17 -6.45 -5.05
C THR A 20 11.01 -6.20 -6.31
N GLY A 21 11.44 -7.24 -7.02
CA GLY A 21 12.35 -7.14 -8.17
C GLY A 21 13.76 -6.65 -7.81
N THR A 22 14.19 -6.84 -6.55
CA THR A 22 15.45 -6.30 -6.03
C THR A 22 16.55 -7.36 -5.91
N ASN A 23 17.80 -6.93 -6.08
CA ASN A 23 18.96 -7.84 -6.11
C ASN A 23 19.81 -7.82 -4.82
N THR A 24 19.52 -6.94 -3.86
CA THR A 24 20.32 -6.81 -2.63
C THR A 24 19.42 -6.83 -1.40
N ILE A 25 19.90 -7.47 -0.31
CA ILE A 25 19.15 -7.55 0.97
C ILE A 25 18.70 -6.17 1.43
N LYS A 26 19.59 -5.17 1.39
CA LYS A 26 19.26 -3.79 1.77
C LYS A 26 18.15 -3.21 0.91
N ALA A 27 18.17 -3.43 -0.42
CA ALA A 27 17.11 -2.93 -1.29
C ALA A 27 15.79 -3.64 -1.02
N THR A 28 15.82 -4.97 -0.86
CA THR A 28 14.65 -5.79 -0.56
C THR A 28 13.99 -5.39 0.74
N VAL A 29 14.76 -5.24 1.82
CA VAL A 29 14.26 -4.82 3.14
C VAL A 29 13.64 -3.42 3.06
N ASN A 30 14.34 -2.47 2.46
CA ASN A 30 13.82 -1.10 2.35
C ASN A 30 12.55 -1.02 1.51
N GLU A 31 12.47 -1.77 0.41
CA GLU A 31 11.28 -1.77 -0.45
C GLU A 31 10.11 -2.47 0.24
N SER A 32 10.35 -3.61 0.89
CA SER A 32 9.33 -4.32 1.64
C SER A 32 8.73 -3.44 2.75
N LEU A 33 9.57 -2.71 3.50
CA LEU A 33 9.11 -1.76 4.52
C LEU A 33 8.31 -0.61 3.91
N ARG A 34 8.71 -0.09 2.74
CA ARG A 34 7.93 0.93 2.02
C ARG A 34 6.57 0.41 1.60
N MET A 35 6.50 -0.81 1.06
CA MET A 35 5.24 -1.44 0.64
C MET A 35 4.28 -1.61 1.83
N VAL A 36 4.77 -2.10 2.97
CA VAL A 36 3.97 -2.25 4.21
C VAL A 36 3.47 -0.90 4.70
N ALA A 37 4.35 0.10 4.78
CA ALA A 37 3.96 1.44 5.22
C ALA A 37 2.95 2.09 4.27
N ARG A 38 3.09 1.88 2.95
CA ARG A 38 2.13 2.36 1.94
C ARG A 38 0.77 1.68 2.10
N LYS A 39 0.75 0.35 2.28
CA LYS A 39 -0.48 -0.41 2.50
C LYS A 39 -1.23 0.09 3.74
N ALA A 40 -0.54 0.24 4.87
CA ALA A 40 -1.14 0.75 6.10
C ALA A 40 -1.73 2.17 5.95
N ARG A 41 -1.08 3.05 5.18
CA ARG A 41 -1.62 4.39 4.90
C ARG A 41 -2.88 4.33 4.05
N LEU A 42 -2.90 3.46 3.03
CA LEU A 42 -4.07 3.28 2.16
C LEU A 42 -5.25 2.68 2.94
N GLU A 43 -5.00 1.69 3.79
CA GLU A 43 -6.01 1.11 4.68
C GLU A 43 -6.58 2.17 5.63
N LYS A 44 -5.71 2.96 6.27
CA LYS A 44 -6.15 4.07 7.13
C LYS A 44 -7.00 5.09 6.37
N LEU A 45 -6.60 5.44 5.14
CA LEU A 45 -7.36 6.36 4.30
C LEU A 45 -8.73 5.77 3.96
N ALA A 46 -8.78 4.51 3.51
CA ALA A 46 -10.01 3.82 3.19
C ALA A 46 -10.96 3.78 4.40
N SER A 47 -10.47 3.39 5.57
CA SER A 47 -11.26 3.41 6.80
C SER A 47 -11.73 4.81 7.19
N SER A 48 -10.93 5.85 6.95
CA SER A 48 -11.33 7.23 7.27
C SER A 48 -12.37 7.81 6.32
N LEU A 49 -12.47 7.25 5.10
CA LEU A 49 -13.44 7.67 4.09
C LEU A 49 -14.73 6.83 4.15
N GLN A 50 -14.70 5.66 4.77
CA GLN A 50 -15.88 4.83 5.01
C GLN A 50 -16.88 5.58 5.91
N GLY A 51 -18.14 5.71 5.46
CA GLY A 51 -19.18 6.47 6.18
C GLY A 51 -19.13 7.99 5.98
N THR A 52 -18.18 8.49 5.17
CA THR A 52 -18.14 9.92 4.76
C THR A 52 -18.94 10.19 3.48
N GLY A 53 -19.52 9.17 2.86
CA GLY A 53 -20.26 9.29 1.60
C GLY A 53 -19.37 9.45 0.36
N PHE A 54 -18.04 9.48 0.50
CA PHE A 54 -17.12 9.70 -0.63
C PHE A 54 -16.75 8.40 -1.38
N ILE A 55 -16.71 7.27 -0.67
CA ILE A 55 -16.47 5.93 -1.24
C ILE A 55 -17.75 5.09 -1.27
N ASP A 56 -18.79 5.54 -0.57
CA ASP A 56 -20.09 4.86 -0.50
C ASP A 56 -21.01 5.18 -1.70
N LEU A 57 -20.51 5.95 -2.68
CA LEU A 57 -21.25 6.28 -3.90
C LEU A 57 -21.37 5.06 -4.80
N THR A 58 -22.62 4.71 -5.13
CA THR A 58 -22.92 3.80 -6.22
C THR A 58 -22.58 4.43 -7.57
N GLN A 59 -22.46 3.59 -8.60
CA GLN A 59 -22.18 4.07 -9.95
C GLN A 59 -23.27 5.03 -10.46
N GLU A 60 -24.54 4.76 -10.15
CA GLU A 60 -25.66 5.65 -10.52
C GLU A 60 -25.57 7.01 -9.84
N GLU A 61 -25.28 7.07 -8.54
CA GLU A 61 -25.13 8.33 -7.79
C GLU A 61 -23.95 9.16 -8.31
N LEU A 62 -22.83 8.51 -8.67
CA LEU A 62 -21.67 9.18 -9.26
C LEU A 62 -22.00 9.78 -10.64
N GLU A 63 -22.75 9.07 -11.47
CA GLU A 63 -23.18 9.56 -12.77
C GLU A 63 -24.18 10.73 -12.64
N GLU A 64 -25.08 10.70 -11.66
CA GLU A 64 -26.01 11.78 -11.38
C GLU A 64 -25.30 13.07 -10.96
N MET A 65 -24.30 12.98 -10.08
CA MET A 65 -23.46 14.12 -9.69
C MET A 65 -22.69 14.73 -10.87
N ARG A 66 -22.27 13.91 -11.85
CA ARG A 66 -21.60 14.40 -13.08
C ARG A 66 -22.56 15.12 -14.00
N ARG A 67 -23.82 14.65 -14.12
CA ARG A 67 -24.86 15.30 -14.92
C ARG A 67 -25.26 16.67 -14.36
N ASN A 68 -25.33 16.83 -13.04
CA ASN A 68 -25.70 18.08 -12.38
C ASN A 68 -24.57 19.15 -12.33
N ARG A 69 -23.39 18.87 -12.87
CA ARG A 69 -22.27 19.83 -12.98
C ARG A 69 -22.17 20.54 -14.34
N LEU A 70 -23.05 20.22 -15.29
CA LEU A 70 -23.22 20.89 -16.58
C LEU A 70 -24.47 21.78 -16.54
#